data_AF-A0A3M1CHK9-F1
#
_entry.id   AF-A0A3M1CHK9-F1
#
_cell.length_a   1.000
_cell.length_b   1.000
_cell.length_c   1.000
_cell.angle_alpha   90.00
_cell.angle_beta   90.00
_cell.angle_gamma   90.00
#
_symmetry.space_group_name_H-M   'P 1'
#
loop_
_entity.id
_entity.type
_entity.pdbx_description
1 polymer ?
#
loop_
_entity_poly.entity_id
_entity_poly.type
_entity_poly.pdbx_seq_one_letter_code
_entity_poly.pdbx_strand_id
1 'polypeptide(L)'
;MIYNPIFGGYGHIIGSDGDLFADGTLFEIKTTIKKGITSQYVRQLLSYVALNRLKSVVPPIERIGIIMPRQGMSWTAPVLEVCSGAGIGDVTRLTRAIKNRLTQKPQGSPELRLPGPSRWSKPAITKSPGLGMP
;
A
#
# COMPACT_ATOMS: atom_id res chain seq x y z
N MET A 1 11.88 18.79 -0.47
CA MET A 1 10.57 18.11 -0.51
C MET A 1 10.57 17.09 -1.65
N ILE A 2 9.99 15.91 -1.44
CA ILE A 2 9.93 14.80 -2.41
C ILE A 2 8.48 14.32 -2.50
N TYR A 3 7.90 14.32 -3.71
CA TYR A 3 6.58 13.74 -3.98
C TYR A 3 6.71 12.27 -4.38
N ASN A 4 5.76 11.43 -3.98
CA ASN A 4 5.72 9.99 -4.28
C ASN A 4 7.07 9.29 -3.99
N PRO A 5 7.60 9.35 -2.76
CA PRO A 5 8.90 8.78 -2.46
C PRO A 5 8.94 7.26 -2.72
N ILE A 6 10.10 6.78 -3.17
CA ILE A 6 10.31 5.37 -3.50
C ILE A 6 11.25 4.75 -2.46
N PHE A 7 10.79 3.71 -1.76
CA PHE A 7 11.52 3.06 -0.67
C PHE A 7 12.21 1.75 -1.08
N GLY A 8 12.51 1.59 -2.37
CA GLY A 8 13.27 0.46 -2.91
C GLY A 8 12.51 -0.86 -3.07
N GLY A 9 11.24 -0.91 -2.66
CA GLY A 9 10.32 -2.04 -2.86
C GLY A 9 10.71 -3.33 -2.12
N TYR A 10 9.72 -4.09 -1.67
CA TYR A 10 9.92 -5.47 -1.23
C TYR A 10 8.61 -6.26 -1.39
N GLY A 11 8.59 -7.26 -2.27
CA GLY A 11 7.37 -7.99 -2.61
C GLY A 11 6.29 -7.07 -3.19
N HIS A 12 5.07 -7.11 -2.61
CA HIS A 12 3.93 -6.30 -3.04
C HIS A 12 3.94 -4.83 -2.57
N ILE A 13 4.94 -4.38 -1.80
CA ILE A 13 5.01 -2.97 -1.37
C ILE A 13 5.66 -2.15 -2.49
N ILE A 14 4.81 -1.61 -3.36
CA ILE A 14 5.16 -0.76 -4.51
C ILE A 14 4.90 0.70 -4.16
N GLY A 15 5.97 1.48 -3.98
CA GLY A 15 5.91 2.94 -3.83
C GLY A 15 5.00 3.46 -2.71
N SER A 16 4.95 4.79 -2.58
CA SER A 16 3.99 5.48 -1.74
C SER A 16 3.26 6.51 -2.59
N ASP A 17 2.35 6.03 -3.44
CA ASP A 17 1.60 6.86 -4.36
C ASP A 17 0.68 7.81 -3.58
N GLY A 18 0.88 9.11 -3.77
CA GLY A 18 0.16 10.16 -3.06
C GLY A 18 0.81 10.63 -1.75
N ASP A 19 1.96 10.06 -1.36
CA ASP A 19 2.68 10.46 -0.16
C ASP A 19 3.70 11.58 -0.45
N LEU A 20 4.04 12.32 0.60
CA LEU A 20 4.92 13.48 0.56
C LEU A 20 6.01 13.36 1.63
N PHE A 21 7.27 13.52 1.25
CA PHE A 21 8.38 13.62 2.20
C PHE A 21 8.93 15.04 2.27
N ALA A 22 8.91 15.63 3.45
CA ALA A 22 9.43 16.98 3.71
C ALA A 22 10.00 17.07 5.13
N ASP A 23 11.18 17.66 5.28
CA ASP A 23 11.81 17.97 6.58
C ASP A 23 11.81 16.78 7.54
N GLY A 24 12.31 15.63 7.08
CA GLY A 24 12.37 14.38 7.87
C GLY A 24 11.01 13.73 8.14
N THR A 25 9.92 14.27 7.59
CA THR A 25 8.55 13.80 7.82
C THR A 25 7.98 13.15 6.57
N LEU A 26 7.48 11.91 6.72
CA LEU A 26 6.67 11.25 5.68
C LEU A 26 5.18 11.47 5.96
N PHE A 27 4.49 12.13 5.04
CA PHE A 27 3.07 12.39 5.08
C PHE A 27 2.29 11.47 4.14
N GLU A 28 1.22 10.89 4.66
CA GLU A 28 0.17 10.23 3.88
C GLU A 28 -1.04 11.16 3.79
N ILE A 29 -1.58 11.34 2.58
CA ILE A 29 -2.72 12.20 2.32
C ILE A 29 -3.98 11.35 2.10
N LYS A 30 -4.93 11.41 3.03
CA LYS A 30 -6.22 10.70 2.91
C LYS A 30 -7.36 11.66 2.58
N THR A 31 -7.92 11.51 1.39
CA THR A 31 -9.05 12.32 0.87
C THR A 31 -10.42 11.71 1.22
N THR A 32 -10.59 11.26 2.47
CA THR A 32 -11.81 10.60 2.96
C THR A 32 -12.65 11.52 3.86
N ILE A 33 -13.98 11.35 3.83
CA ILE A 33 -14.91 11.98 4.79
C ILE A 33 -15.10 11.15 6.07
N LYS A 34 -14.59 9.91 6.10
CA LYS A 34 -14.66 9.04 7.29
C LYS A 34 -13.78 9.60 8.39
N LYS A 35 -14.40 10.02 9.50
CA LYS A 35 -13.70 10.70 10.59
C LYS A 35 -12.61 9.84 11.22
N GLY A 36 -11.51 10.51 11.57
CA GLY A 36 -10.47 9.97 12.43
C GLY A 36 -9.34 9.26 11.69
N ILE A 37 -8.19 9.21 12.36
CA ILE A 37 -7.02 8.47 11.89
C ILE A 37 -7.20 7.00 12.26
N THR A 38 -7.04 6.13 11.28
CA THR A 38 -7.12 4.68 11.52
C THR A 38 -5.74 4.10 11.79
N SER A 39 -5.69 3.02 12.56
CA SER A 39 -4.45 2.27 12.78
C SER A 39 -3.87 1.71 11.47
N GLN A 40 -4.68 1.53 10.43
CA GLN A 40 -4.21 1.13 9.11
C GLN A 40 -3.32 2.19 8.46
N TYR A 41 -3.68 3.47 8.56
CA TYR A 41 -2.89 4.57 8.00
C TYR A 41 -1.52 4.66 8.68
N VAL A 42 -1.50 4.52 10.01
CA VAL A 42 -0.25 4.50 10.78
C VAL A 42 0.61 3.29 10.42
N ARG A 43 0.01 2.09 10.32
CA ARG A 43 0.75 0.88 9.91
C ARG A 43 1.36 0.99 8.51
N GLN A 44 0.68 1.66 7.58
CA GLN A 44 1.19 1.92 6.24
C GLN A 44 2.47 2.77 6.31
N LEU A 45 2.42 3.91 7.01
CA LEU A 45 3.58 4.79 7.20
C LEU A 45 4.74 4.09 7.91
N LEU A 46 4.48 3.32 8.98
CA LEU A 46 5.52 2.53 9.65
C LEU A 46 6.17 1.47 8.74
N SER A 47 5.42 0.93 7.77
CA SER A 47 5.99 0.01 6.79
C SER A 47 6.99 0.73 5.88
N TYR A 48 6.70 1.97 5.46
CA TYR A 48 7.63 2.78 4.69
C TYR A 48 8.86 3.22 5.50
N VAL A 49 8.69 3.52 6.79
CA VAL A 49 9.83 3.76 7.71
C VAL A 49 10.76 2.55 7.74
N ALA A 50 10.23 1.34 7.90
CA ALA A 50 11.03 0.12 7.91
C ALA A 50 11.75 -0.10 6.57
N LEU A 51 11.06 0.09 5.44
CA LEU A 51 11.65 -0.04 4.11
C LEU A 51 12.73 1.00 3.85
N ASN A 52 12.49 2.25 4.25
CA ASN A 52 13.49 3.31 4.21
C ASN A 52 14.75 2.90 4.98
N ARG A 53 14.60 2.29 6.17
CA ARG A 53 15.75 1.85 6.96
C ARG A 53 16.49 0.65 6.35
N LEU A 54 15.79 -0.23 5.62
CA LEU A 54 16.41 -1.39 4.96
C LEU A 54 17.17 -1.03 3.69
N LYS A 55 16.73 0.00 2.96
CA LYS A 55 17.22 0.31 1.62
C LYS A 55 17.97 1.64 1.53
N SER A 56 17.74 2.56 2.46
CA SER A 56 18.38 3.87 2.56
C SER A 56 18.35 4.70 1.27
N VAL A 57 17.25 4.61 0.51
CA VAL A 57 17.08 5.29 -0.80
C VAL A 57 16.78 6.78 -0.65
N VAL A 58 16.07 7.16 0.41
CA VAL A 58 15.78 8.55 0.78
C VAL A 58 16.31 8.84 2.19
N PRO A 59 16.51 10.12 2.57
CA PRO A 59 16.94 10.46 3.93
C PRO A 59 16.07 9.80 5.01
N PRO A 60 16.61 9.60 6.22
CA PRO A 60 15.88 8.95 7.30
C PRO A 60 14.53 9.61 7.57
N ILE A 61 13.50 8.78 7.69
CA ILE A 61 12.19 9.25 8.16
C ILE A 61 12.23 9.33 9.69
N GLU A 62 12.17 10.56 10.20
CA GLU A 62 12.22 10.87 11.63
C GLU A 62 10.82 11.03 12.23
N ARG A 63 9.87 11.47 11.39
CA ARG A 63 8.48 11.72 11.76
C ARG A 63 7.54 11.12 10.73
N ILE A 64 6.34 10.77 11.16
CA ILE A 64 5.24 10.42 10.25
C ILE A 64 4.09 11.40 10.43
N GLY A 65 3.34 11.63 9.36
CA GLY A 65 2.21 12.54 9.35
C GLY A 65 1.05 12.01 8.53
N ILE A 66 -0.16 12.43 8.90
CA ILE A 66 -1.37 12.14 8.15
C ILE A 66 -2.09 13.48 7.93
N ILE A 67 -2.39 13.79 6.67
CA ILE A 67 -3.17 14.95 6.28
C ILE A 67 -4.52 14.46 5.78
N MET A 68 -5.61 15.00 6.32
CA MET A 68 -6.99 14.72 5.91
C MET A 68 -7.68 16.01 5.48
N PRO A 69 -7.49 16.46 4.22
CA PRO A 69 -7.96 17.77 3.77
C PRO A 69 -9.48 17.94 3.89
N ARG A 70 -10.26 16.88 3.58
CA ARG A 70 -11.73 16.89 3.68
C ARG A 70 -12.27 16.99 5.11
N GLN A 71 -11.39 16.92 6.10
CA GLN A 71 -11.71 17.06 7.53
C GLN A 71 -11.01 18.26 8.16
N GLY A 72 -10.22 19.03 7.39
CA GLY A 72 -9.42 20.13 7.91
C GLY A 72 -8.41 19.71 8.98
N MET A 73 -7.92 18.47 8.92
CA MET A 73 -7.11 17.88 10.01
C MET A 73 -5.73 17.45 9.51
N SER A 74 -4.73 17.69 10.34
CA SER A 74 -3.39 17.12 10.18
C SER A 74 -2.88 16.62 11.51
N TRP A 75 -2.13 15.53 11.49
CA TRP A 75 -1.46 14.98 12.66
C TRP A 75 -0.03 14.60 12.29
N THR A 76 0.91 14.80 13.20
CA THR A 76 2.27 14.31 13.07
C THR A 76 2.78 13.79 14.40
N ALA A 77 3.69 12.82 14.35
CA ALA A 77 4.40 12.35 15.53
C ALA A 77 5.81 11.85 15.18
N PRO A 78 6.78 11.93 16.11
CA PRO A 78 8.05 11.24 15.98
C PRO A 78 7.85 9.73 15.81
N VAL A 79 8.63 9.13 14.92
CA VAL A 79 8.57 7.68 14.68
C VAL A 79 8.82 6.90 15.98
N LEU A 80 9.75 7.36 16.82
CA LEU A 80 10.07 6.73 18.10
C LEU A 80 8.85 6.65 19.04
N GLU A 81 8.11 7.75 19.15
CA GLU A 81 6.91 7.81 20.00
C GLU A 81 5.82 6.88 19.48
N VAL A 82 5.62 6.84 18.16
CA VAL A 82 4.64 5.93 17.53
C VAL A 82 5.05 4.48 17.74
N CYS A 83 6.33 4.13 17.56
CA CYS A 83 6.83 2.78 17.81
C CYS A 83 6.66 2.37 19.28
N SER A 84 6.93 3.29 20.21
CA SER A 84 6.77 3.05 21.65
C SER A 84 5.30 2.84 22.01
N GLY A 85 4.41 3.74 21.56
CA GLY A 85 2.96 3.65 21.80
C GLY A 85 2.30 2.43 21.15
N ALA A 86 2.86 1.90 20.07
CA ALA A 86 2.40 0.68 19.42
C ALA A 86 2.97 -0.62 20.04
N GLY A 87 3.76 -0.54 21.11
CA GLY A 87 4.40 -1.70 21.76
C GLY A 87 5.57 -2.30 20.98
N ILE A 88 6.05 -1.62 19.93
CA ILE A 88 7.21 -2.05 19.12
C ILE A 88 8.52 -1.66 19.80
N GLY A 89 8.53 -0.50 20.48
CA GLY A 89 9.71 0.09 21.13
C GLY A 89 10.44 1.05 20.21
N ASP A 90 11.16 0.54 19.22
CA ASP A 90 12.04 1.36 18.36
C ASP A 90 12.01 0.95 16.88
N VAL A 91 12.68 1.76 16.05
CA VAL A 91 12.78 1.55 14.59
C VAL A 91 13.56 0.29 14.24
N THR A 92 14.51 -0.13 15.06
CA THR A 92 15.29 -1.36 14.83
C THR A 92 14.41 -2.59 14.96
N ARG A 93 13.56 -2.63 15.99
CA ARG A 93 12.57 -3.69 16.22
C ARG A 93 11.50 -3.70 15.13
N LEU A 94 10.99 -2.53 14.75
CA LEU A 94 10.07 -2.38 13.62
C LEU A 94 10.68 -2.96 12.33
N THR A 95 11.90 -2.54 12.02
CA THR A 95 12.62 -2.96 10.82
C THR A 95 12.84 -4.47 10.79
N ARG A 96 13.22 -5.06 11.93
CA ARG A 96 13.37 -6.51 12.08
C ARG A 96 12.04 -7.24 11.87
N ALA A 97 10.95 -6.75 12.47
CA ALA A 97 9.64 -7.37 12.34
C ALA A 97 9.15 -7.38 10.88
N ILE A 98 9.31 -6.25 10.18
CA ILE A 98 8.97 -6.14 8.76
C ILE A 98 9.87 -7.02 7.91
N LYS A 99 11.20 -7.01 8.14
CA LYS A 99 12.14 -7.89 7.42
C LYS A 99 11.75 -9.37 7.56
N ASN A 100 11.46 -9.82 8.78
CA ASN A 100 11.06 -11.21 9.05
C ASN A 100 9.78 -11.58 8.27
N ARG A 101 8.77 -10.70 8.31
CA ARG A 101 7.51 -10.90 7.59
C ARG A 101 7.70 -10.97 6.08
N LEU A 102 8.60 -10.16 5.54
CA LEU A 102 8.92 -10.13 4.11
C LEU A 102 9.75 -11.34 3.64
N THR A 103 10.50 -11.97 4.54
CA THR A 103 11.30 -13.18 4.24
C THR A 103 10.54 -14.49 4.43
N GLN A 104 9.40 -14.48 5.11
CA GLN A 104 8.54 -15.66 5.21
C GLN A 104 7.86 -15.91 3.85
N LYS A 105 8.09 -17.08 3.25
CA LYS A 105 7.34 -17.54 2.06
C LYS A 105 5.84 -17.43 2.37
N PRO A 106 4.99 -16.92 1.47
CA PRO A 106 3.56 -16.97 1.68
C PRO A 106 3.17 -18.45 1.87
N GLN A 107 2.61 -18.79 3.04
CA GLN A 107 1.99 -20.10 3.23
C GLN A 107 0.83 -20.19 2.25
N GLY A 108 1.01 -21.03 1.21
CA GLY A 108 -0.02 -21.59 0.34
C GLY A 108 -1.16 -20.65 -0.05
N SER A 109 -1.00 -19.92 -1.14
CA SER A 109 -2.16 -19.70 -2.01
C SER A 109 -2.58 -21.08 -2.53
N PRO A 110 -3.83 -21.54 -2.36
CA PRO A 110 -4.28 -22.71 -3.11
C PRO A 110 -4.02 -22.38 -4.58
N GLU A 111 -3.27 -23.24 -5.25
CA GLU A 111 -3.13 -23.21 -6.69
C GLU A 111 -4.57 -23.16 -7.24
N LEU A 112 -4.96 -22.01 -7.77
CA LEU A 112 -6.20 -21.87 -8.51
C LEU A 112 -6.02 -22.80 -9.71
N ARG A 113 -6.45 -24.06 -9.56
CA ARG A 113 -6.74 -24.91 -10.71
C ARG A 113 -7.81 -24.17 -11.46
N LEU A 114 -7.39 -23.42 -12.49
CA LEU A 114 -8.31 -22.92 -13.50
C LEU A 114 -9.13 -24.14 -13.94
N PRO A 115 -10.47 -24.09 -13.90
CA PRO A 115 -11.25 -25.14 -14.52
C PRO A 115 -10.77 -25.26 -15.96
N GLY A 116 -10.40 -26.47 -16.37
CA GLY A 116 -10.08 -26.79 -17.77
C GLY A 116 -11.19 -26.26 -18.68
N PRO A 117 -10.88 -25.98 -19.97
CA PRO A 117 -11.72 -25.16 -20.84
C PRO A 117 -13.17 -25.64 -20.78
N SER A 118 -14.01 -24.88 -20.07
CA SER A 118 -15.44 -25.12 -20.03
C SER A 118 -15.97 -24.78 -21.41
N ARG A 119 -16.79 -25.69 -21.95
CA ARG A 119 -17.51 -25.55 -23.23
C ARG A 119 -18.23 -24.20 -23.26
N TRP A 120 -17.62 -23.20 -23.89
CA TRP A 120 -18.36 -22.08 -24.44
C TRP A 120 -19.00 -22.57 -25.73
N SER A 121 -20.29 -22.91 -25.63
CA SER A 121 -21.17 -23.10 -26.78
C SER A 121 -21.04 -21.86 -27.66
N LYS A 122 -20.62 -22.05 -28.92
CA LYS A 122 -20.66 -20.98 -29.92
C LYS A 122 -22.11 -20.46 -30.00
N PRO A 123 -22.35 -19.14 -30.01
CA PRO A 123 -23.68 -18.62 -30.29
C PRO A 123 -24.08 -19.05 -31.71
N ALA A 124 -25.30 -19.58 -31.83
CA ALA A 124 -25.89 -20.00 -33.09
C ALA A 124 -26.09 -18.75 -33.98
N ILE A 125 -25.40 -18.70 -35.11
CA ILE A 125 -25.70 -17.77 -36.19
C ILE A 125 -26.98 -18.29 -36.85
N THR A 126 -28.12 -17.70 -36.52
CA THR A 126 -29.36 -17.89 -37.26
C THR A 126 -29.25 -17.15 -38.60
N LYS A 127 -29.25 -17.90 -39.71
CA LYS A 127 -29.38 -17.34 -41.05
C LYS A 127 -30.79 -16.77 -41.19
N SER A 128 -30.92 -15.46 -41.37
CA SER A 128 -32.18 -14.83 -41.81
C SER A 128 -32.44 -15.19 -43.29
N PRO A 129 -33.66 -15.57 -43.67
CA PRO A 129 -34.02 -15.83 -45.06
C PRO A 129 -34.21 -14.53 -45.84
N GLY A 130 -33.81 -14.55 -47.11
CA GLY A 130 -33.73 -13.38 -47.99
C GLY A 130 -35.07 -12.72 -48.33
N LEU A 131 -34.99 -11.42 -48.51
CA LEU A 131 -35.79 -10.61 -49.43
C LEU A 131 -34.75 -9.90 -50.31
N GLY A 132 -34.66 -10.09 -51.62
CA GLY A 132 -35.74 -9.88 -52.58
C GLY A 132 -35.70 -8.42 -53.02
N MET A 133 -34.73 -8.05 -53.86
CA MET A 133 -34.73 -6.77 -54.57
C MET A 133 -35.34 -6.98 -55.96
N PRO A 134 -36.24 -6.10 -56.44
CA PRO A 134 -36.58 -6.01 -57.85
C PRO A 134 -35.41 -5.45 -58.68
#